data_AF-C5WDJ7-F1
#
_entry.id   AF-C5WDJ7-F1
#
_cell.length_a   1.000
_cell.length_b   1.000
_cell.length_c   1.000
_cell.angle_alpha   90.00
_cell.angle_beta   90.00
_cell.angle_gamma   90.00
#
_symmetry.space_group_name_H-M   'P 1'
#
loop_
_entity.id
_entity.type
_entity.pdbx_description
1 polymer ?
#
loop_
_entity_poly.entity_id
_entity_poly.type
_entity_poly.pdbx_seq_one_letter_code
_entity_poly.pdbx_strand_id
1 'polypeptide(L)'
;MLVKTILAFDFGTKSIGVAIGQQLTKTAYALNALIAKNGVANINEVAELMSNWQPNLLVVGLPLNMDGTKQPITNKAQIFANYLRNYFNIPVEMQDERLSTIEAYATLFEKSGYRGLNKQKVDSQAAVIILQDWFNEN
;
A
#
# COMPACT_ATOMS: atom_id res chain seq x y z
N MET A 1 12.66 -10.21 -19.88
CA MET A 1 12.49 -10.07 -18.42
C MET A 1 11.04 -9.66 -18.19
N LEU A 2 10.25 -10.42 -17.43
CA LEU A 2 8.85 -10.05 -17.16
C LEU A 2 8.84 -8.88 -16.16
N VAL A 3 8.16 -7.79 -16.52
CA VAL A 3 7.99 -6.63 -15.62
C VAL A 3 7.02 -7.05 -14.53
N LYS A 4 7.47 -7.00 -13.26
CA LYS A 4 6.59 -7.33 -12.13
C LYS A 4 5.71 -6.13 -11.78
N THR A 5 4.40 -6.34 -11.78
CA THR A 5 3.41 -5.41 -11.26
C THR A 5 3.23 -5.68 -9.77
N ILE A 6 3.22 -4.61 -8.97
CA ILE A 6 3.10 -4.70 -7.51
C ILE A 6 1.96 -3.79 -7.07
N LEU A 7 1.10 -4.31 -6.19
CA LEU A 7 0.14 -3.50 -5.47
C LEU A 7 0.61 -3.30 -4.04
N ALA A 8 0.49 -2.08 -3.53
CA ALA A 8 0.75 -1.78 -2.13
C ALA A 8 -0.51 -1.30 -1.42
N PHE A 9 -0.58 -1.62 -0.13
CA PHE A 9 -1.70 -1.28 0.74
C PHE A 9 -1.21 -0.56 2.00
N ASP A 10 -1.79 0.60 2.27
CA ASP A 10 -1.69 1.29 3.55
C ASP A 10 -2.89 0.89 4.42
N PHE A 11 -2.66 0.10 5.46
CA PHE A 11 -3.75 -0.47 6.25
C PHE A 11 -4.33 0.53 7.25
N GLY A 12 -5.59 0.93 7.04
CA GLY A 12 -6.38 1.67 8.02
C GLY A 12 -7.68 0.97 8.39
N THR A 13 -8.22 1.31 9.57
CA THR A 13 -9.46 0.67 10.08
C THR A 13 -10.74 1.17 9.40
N LYS A 14 -10.68 2.33 8.73
CA LYS A 14 -11.80 2.97 8.02
C LYS A 14 -11.58 3.06 6.50
N SER A 15 -10.33 3.10 6.09
CA SER A 15 -9.89 3.23 4.70
C SER A 15 -8.58 2.47 4.57
N ILE A 16 -8.36 1.81 3.44
CA ILE A 16 -7.08 1.19 3.11
C ILE A 16 -6.58 1.86 1.83
N GLY A 17 -5.49 2.61 1.93
CA GLY A 17 -4.87 3.25 0.77
C GLY A 17 -4.33 2.19 -0.18
N VAL A 18 -4.38 2.46 -1.48
CA VAL A 18 -3.89 1.52 -2.51
C VAL A 18 -2.97 2.22 -3.49
N ALA A 19 -1.83 1.61 -3.78
CA ALA A 19 -0.93 2.05 -4.84
C ALA A 19 -0.56 0.91 -5.77
N ILE A 20 -0.17 1.26 -6.99
CA ILE A 20 0.39 0.34 -7.97
C ILE A 20 1.76 0.81 -8.41
N GLY A 21 2.65 -0.12 -8.68
CA GLY A 21 3.98 0.18 -9.21
C GLY A 21 4.53 -0.94 -10.06
N GLN A 22 5.64 -0.64 -10.72
CA GLN A 22 6.37 -1.59 -11.56
C GLN A 22 7.83 -1.66 -11.11
N GLN A 23 8.33 -2.89 -10.92
CA GLN A 23 9.69 -3.09 -10.42
C GLN A 23 10.78 -2.55 -11.37
N LEU A 24 10.52 -2.54 -12.68
CA LEU A 24 11.50 -2.07 -13.68
C LEU A 24 11.74 -0.56 -13.59
N THR A 25 10.68 0.23 -13.48
CA THR A 25 10.77 1.69 -13.42
C THR A 25 10.96 2.20 -11.99
N LYS A 26 10.68 1.36 -10.98
CA LYS A 26 10.64 1.74 -9.55
C LYS A 26 9.75 2.95 -9.29
N THR A 27 8.66 3.06 -10.04
CA THR A 27 7.65 4.11 -9.88
C THR A 27 6.37 3.55 -9.30
N ALA A 28 5.72 4.34 -8.46
CA ALA A 28 4.45 4.03 -7.82
C ALA A 28 3.41 5.14 -8.07
N TYR A 29 2.14 4.76 -8.14
CA TYR A 29 1.00 5.65 -8.38
C TYR A 29 -0.17 5.28 -7.49
N ALA A 30 -0.88 6.29 -6.99
CA ALA A 30 -2.07 6.09 -6.17
C ALA A 30 -3.25 5.56 -6.99
N LEU A 31 -3.93 4.55 -6.45
CA LEU A 31 -5.25 4.07 -6.87
C LEU A 31 -6.32 4.56 -5.88
N ASN A 32 -7.59 4.27 -6.18
CA ASN A 32 -8.67 4.56 -5.22
C ASN A 32 -8.47 3.73 -3.96
N ALA A 33 -8.58 4.38 -2.80
CA ALA A 33 -8.57 3.69 -1.52
C ALA A 33 -9.80 2.78 -1.38
N LEU A 34 -9.64 1.68 -0.67
CA LEU A 34 -10.72 0.75 -0.33
C LEU A 34 -11.42 1.23 0.94
N ILE A 35 -12.75 1.15 0.96
CA ILE A 35 -13.50 1.42 2.18
C ILE A 35 -13.37 0.22 3.11
N ALA A 36 -13.00 0.48 4.36
CA ALA A 36 -12.90 -0.54 5.40
C ALA A 36 -13.86 -0.27 6.56
N LYS A 37 -14.40 -1.35 7.13
CA LYS A 37 -15.18 -1.28 8.38
C LYS A 37 -14.46 -2.10 9.43
N ASN A 38 -13.92 -1.43 10.45
CA ASN A 38 -13.10 -2.05 11.49
C ASN A 38 -11.88 -2.83 10.96
N GLY A 39 -11.30 -2.38 9.84
CA GLY A 39 -10.17 -3.03 9.18
C GLY A 39 -10.54 -4.18 8.24
N VAL A 40 -11.83 -4.40 7.99
CA VAL A 40 -12.31 -5.34 6.98
C VAL A 40 -12.66 -4.57 5.72
N ALA A 41 -11.87 -4.75 4.66
CA ALA A 41 -12.19 -4.24 3.34
C ALA A 41 -13.26 -5.08 2.65
N ASN A 42 -13.98 -4.46 1.71
CA ASN A 42 -14.88 -5.20 0.83
C ASN A 42 -14.08 -6.11 -0.10
N ILE A 43 -14.23 -7.43 0.05
CA ILE A 43 -13.47 -8.41 -0.74
C ILE A 43 -13.72 -8.30 -2.24
N ASN A 44 -14.90 -7.85 -2.67
CA ASN A 44 -15.20 -7.70 -4.08
C ASN A 44 -14.36 -6.58 -4.72
N GLU A 45 -14.15 -5.47 -4.00
CA GLU A 45 -13.29 -4.37 -4.47
C GLU A 45 -11.82 -4.81 -4.53
N VAL A 46 -11.37 -5.59 -3.55
CA VAL A 46 -10.01 -6.15 -3.56
C VAL A 46 -9.85 -7.13 -4.72
N ALA A 47 -10.82 -8.01 -4.96
CA ALA A 47 -10.79 -8.96 -6.06
C ALA A 47 -10.80 -8.26 -7.43
N GLU A 48 -11.55 -7.16 -7.56
CA GLU A 48 -11.52 -6.32 -8.76
C GLU A 48 -10.12 -5.74 -9.00
N LEU A 49 -9.44 -5.24 -7.96
CA LEU A 49 -8.04 -4.79 -8.09
C LEU A 49 -7.12 -5.91 -8.55
N MET A 50 -7.25 -7.12 -7.99
CA MET A 50 -6.43 -8.27 -8.40
C MET A 50 -6.68 -8.68 -9.85
N SER A 51 -7.94 -8.69 -10.28
CA SER A 51 -8.33 -9.02 -11.65
C SER A 51 -7.84 -7.98 -12.66
N ASN A 52 -7.98 -6.69 -12.33
CA ASN A 52 -7.62 -5.60 -13.24
C ASN A 52 -6.12 -5.43 -13.40
N TRP A 53 -5.34 -5.58 -12.31
CA TRP A 53 -3.92 -5.28 -12.32
C TRP A 53 -3.01 -6.50 -12.34
N GLN A 54 -3.53 -7.68 -12.01
CA GLN A 54 -2.79 -8.96 -12.01
C GLN A 54 -1.41 -8.86 -11.35
N PRO A 55 -1.34 -8.38 -10.09
CA PRO A 55 -0.06 -8.16 -9.43
C PRO A 55 0.69 -9.47 -9.20
N ASN A 56 2.02 -9.40 -9.27
CA ASN A 56 2.91 -10.51 -8.98
C ASN A 56 3.33 -10.55 -7.51
N LEU A 57 3.21 -9.43 -6.81
CA LEU A 57 3.52 -9.25 -5.39
C LEU A 57 2.53 -8.24 -4.80
N LEU A 58 2.13 -8.47 -3.55
CA LEU A 58 1.46 -7.48 -2.73
C LEU A 58 2.41 -6.99 -1.64
N VAL A 59 2.40 -5.69 -1.37
CA VAL A 59 3.13 -5.08 -0.26
C VAL A 59 2.10 -4.48 0.71
N VAL A 60 2.24 -4.75 2.00
CA VAL A 60 1.37 -4.18 3.03
C VAL A 60 2.22 -3.38 4.00
N GLY A 61 1.83 -2.15 4.28
CA GLY A 61 2.49 -1.35 5.31
C GLY A 61 2.46 -2.03 6.69
N LEU A 62 3.58 -1.97 7.41
CA LEU A 62 3.78 -2.47 8.76
C LEU A 62 3.94 -1.27 9.70
N PRO A 63 2.84 -0.79 10.30
CA PRO A 63 2.90 0.33 11.23
C PRO A 63 3.59 -0.11 12.52
N LEU A 64 4.74 0.47 12.82
CA LEU A 64 5.52 0.22 14.05
C LEU A 64 5.79 1.54 14.77
N ASN A 65 6.02 1.49 16.07
CA ASN A 65 6.55 2.62 16.83
C ASN A 65 7.98 2.94 16.39
N MET A 66 8.47 4.15 16.65
CA MET A 66 9.84 4.56 16.26
C MET A 66 10.94 3.63 16.80
N ASP A 67 10.72 3.02 17.98
CA ASP A 67 11.63 2.04 18.59
C ASP A 67 11.53 0.62 17.97
N GLY A 68 10.67 0.42 16.97
CA GLY A 68 10.42 -0.87 16.33
C GLY A 68 9.37 -1.75 17.02
N THR A 69 8.80 -1.29 18.14
CA THR A 69 7.77 -2.06 18.85
C THR A 69 6.42 -2.02 18.12
N LYS A 70 5.61 -3.06 18.33
CA LYS A 70 4.28 -3.17 17.73
C LYS A 70 3.29 -2.18 18.36
N GLN A 71 2.42 -1.65 17.53
CA GLN A 71 1.23 -0.88 17.91
C GLN A 71 -0.02 -1.77 17.88
N PRO A 72 -1.15 -1.33 18.48
CA PRO A 72 -2.42 -2.06 18.39
C PRO A 72 -2.87 -2.33 16.94
N ILE A 73 -2.55 -1.44 15.99
CA ILE A 73 -2.91 -1.58 14.58
C ILE A 73 -2.00 -2.56 13.81
N THR A 74 -0.75 -2.77 14.26
CA THR A 74 0.22 -3.68 13.63
C THR A 74 -0.33 -5.09 13.48
N ASN A 75 -0.95 -5.63 14.53
CA ASN A 75 -1.52 -6.97 14.49
C ASN A 75 -2.65 -7.08 13.47
N LYS A 76 -3.44 -6.02 13.28
CA LYS A 76 -4.52 -6.00 12.28
C LYS A 76 -3.99 -5.93 10.86
N ALA A 77 -2.94 -5.13 10.62
CA ALA A 77 -2.25 -5.10 9.33
C ALA A 77 -1.64 -6.47 8.98
N GLN A 78 -1.04 -7.16 9.96
CA GLN A 78 -0.52 -8.53 9.77
C GLN A 78 -1.63 -9.54 9.43
N ILE A 79 -2.79 -9.46 10.09
CA ILE A 79 -3.95 -10.30 9.77
C ILE A 79 -4.44 -10.01 8.34
N PHE A 80 -4.51 -8.73 7.95
CA PHE A 80 -4.89 -8.33 6.59
C PHE A 80 -3.91 -8.88 5.54
N ALA A 81 -2.59 -8.76 5.77
CA ALA A 81 -1.57 -9.32 4.89
C ALA A 81 -1.70 -10.85 4.73
N ASN A 82 -1.90 -11.57 5.83
CA ASN A 82 -2.12 -13.01 5.81
C ASN A 82 -3.43 -13.39 5.10
N TYR A 83 -4.48 -12.60 5.29
CA TYR A 83 -5.74 -12.78 4.57
C TYR A 83 -5.56 -12.65 3.06
N LEU A 84 -4.89 -11.59 2.59
CA LEU A 84 -4.58 -11.40 1.17
C LEU A 84 -3.78 -12.57 0.60
N ARG A 85 -2.73 -13.01 1.32
CA ARG A 85 -1.89 -14.14 0.94
C ARG A 85 -2.72 -15.41 0.74
N ASN A 86 -3.56 -15.75 1.71
CA ASN A 86 -4.34 -16.99 1.69
C ASN A 86 -5.47 -16.94 0.66
N TYR A 87 -6.12 -15.79 0.48
CA TYR A 87 -7.28 -15.67 -0.40
C TYR A 87 -6.87 -15.64 -1.88
N PHE A 88 -5.82 -14.88 -2.22
CA PHE A 88 -5.41 -14.70 -3.61
C PHE A 88 -4.27 -15.61 -4.04
N ASN A 89 -3.59 -16.28 -3.10
CA ASN A 89 -2.43 -17.13 -3.37
C ASN A 89 -1.30 -16.37 -4.12
N ILE A 90 -1.13 -15.09 -3.77
CA ILE A 90 -0.07 -14.20 -4.28
C ILE A 90 0.93 -13.95 -3.13
N PRO A 91 2.24 -13.88 -3.41
CA PRO A 91 3.21 -13.45 -2.40
C PRO A 91 2.81 -12.11 -1.77
N VAL A 92 3.00 -12.01 -0.46
CA VAL A 92 2.73 -10.77 0.29
C VAL A 92 3.94 -10.48 1.14
N GLU A 93 4.47 -9.28 1.01
CA GLU A 93 5.55 -8.74 1.84
C GLU A 93 5.03 -7.59 2.70
N MET A 94 5.73 -7.32 3.79
CA MET A 94 5.38 -6.23 4.69
C MET A 94 6.52 -5.21 4.73
N GLN A 95 6.18 -3.93 4.60
CA GLN A 95 7.15 -2.83 4.58
C GLN A 95 7.08 -2.02 5.86
N ASP A 96 8.22 -1.80 6.51
CA ASP A 96 8.31 -0.98 7.72
C ASP A 96 8.03 0.50 7.43
N GLU A 97 7.08 1.09 8.16
CA GLU A 97 6.62 2.48 7.97
C GLU A 97 7.35 3.50 8.88
N ARG A 98 8.36 3.10 9.66
CA ARG A 98 8.98 4.01 10.67
C ARG A 98 9.77 5.18 10.09
N LEU A 99 10.24 5.09 8.85
CA LEU A 99 11.26 6.00 8.31
C LEU A 99 10.73 7.03 7.31
N SER A 100 9.43 7.03 7.02
CA SER A 100 8.83 8.03 6.15
C SER A 100 8.78 9.37 6.89
N THR A 101 9.81 10.19 6.70
CA THR A 101 9.87 11.54 7.29
C THR A 101 8.72 12.40 6.76
N ILE A 102 8.23 13.32 7.59
CA ILE A 102 7.21 14.31 7.16
C ILE A 102 7.67 15.05 5.89
N GLU A 103 8.98 15.26 5.73
CA GLU A 103 9.59 15.85 4.54
C GLU A 103 9.59 14.92 3.31
N ALA A 104 9.80 13.61 3.50
CA ALA A 104 9.65 12.62 2.43
C ALA A 104 8.19 12.56 1.97
N TYR A 105 7.24 12.54 2.91
CA TYR A 105 5.82 12.69 2.62
C TYR A 105 5.57 13.97 1.81
N ALA A 106 5.99 15.13 2.31
CA ALA A 106 5.80 16.43 1.65
C ALA A 106 6.41 16.48 0.23
N THR A 107 7.64 15.99 0.06
CA THR A 107 8.33 15.98 -1.24
C THR A 107 7.66 15.05 -2.25
N LEU A 108 7.16 13.87 -1.82
CA LEU A 108 6.37 13.00 -2.67
C LEU A 108 5.03 13.63 -3.03
N PHE A 109 4.35 14.31 -2.09
CA PHE A 109 3.13 15.06 -2.36
C PHE A 109 3.37 16.17 -3.42
N GLU A 110 4.48 16.91 -3.32
CA GLU A 110 4.85 17.95 -4.30
C GLU A 110 5.18 17.37 -5.68
N LYS A 111 5.97 16.28 -5.75
CA LYS A 111 6.36 15.62 -7.00
C LYS A 111 5.20 14.92 -7.71
N SER A 112 4.20 14.43 -6.97
CA SER A 112 3.04 13.73 -7.53
C SER A 112 2.09 14.65 -8.30
N GLY A 113 2.29 15.97 -8.23
CA GLY A 113 1.61 16.95 -9.06
C GLY A 113 0.14 17.14 -8.68
N TYR A 114 -0.18 18.34 -8.19
CA TYR A 114 -1.53 18.84 -7.91
C TYR A 114 -2.48 18.94 -9.14
N ARG A 115 -2.16 18.29 -10.27
CA ARG A 115 -2.96 18.38 -11.50
C ARG A 115 -3.98 17.23 -11.57
N GLY A 116 -5.13 17.45 -10.93
CA GLY A 116 -6.38 16.74 -11.25
C GLY A 116 -6.84 15.65 -10.28
N LEU A 117 -6.62 15.80 -8.96
CA LEU A 117 -6.97 14.76 -7.99
C LEU A 117 -8.44 14.82 -7.56
N ASN A 118 -9.21 13.81 -7.98
CA ASN A 118 -10.40 13.38 -7.24
C ASN A 118 -10.01 13.12 -5.77
N LYS A 119 -10.77 13.64 -4.82
CA LYS A 119 -10.49 13.60 -3.37
C LYS A 119 -10.14 12.19 -2.85
N GLN A 120 -10.71 11.13 -3.44
CA GLN A 120 -10.41 9.72 -3.12
C GLN A 120 -8.99 9.25 -3.45
N LYS A 121 -8.28 9.90 -4.38
CA LYS A 121 -6.88 9.55 -4.71
C LYS A 121 -5.87 10.12 -3.72
N VAL A 122 -6.23 11.19 -3.02
CA VAL A 122 -5.38 11.78 -1.97
C VAL A 122 -5.22 10.82 -0.79
N ASP A 123 -6.27 10.03 -0.51
CA ASP A 123 -6.31 9.06 0.60
C ASP A 123 -5.36 7.85 0.44
N SER A 124 -4.73 7.69 -0.73
CA SER A 124 -3.82 6.56 -1.03
C SER A 124 -2.34 6.94 -1.09
N GLN A 125 -1.97 8.19 -0.79
CA GLN A 125 -0.57 8.62 -0.96
C GLN A 125 0.39 7.88 -0.01
N ALA A 126 -0.05 7.50 1.18
CA ALA A 126 0.75 6.67 2.08
C ALA A 126 1.11 5.31 1.46
N ALA A 127 0.19 4.68 0.71
CA ALA A 127 0.46 3.43 0.00
C ALA A 127 1.50 3.61 -1.12
N VAL A 128 1.55 4.78 -1.77
CA VAL A 128 2.58 5.12 -2.75
C VAL A 128 3.95 5.15 -2.09
N ILE A 129 4.03 5.73 -0.91
CA ILE A 129 5.28 5.87 -0.15
C ILE A 129 5.76 4.52 0.34
N ILE A 130 4.86 3.72 0.92
CA ILE A 130 5.13 2.31 1.27
C ILE A 130 5.75 1.56 0.08
N LEU A 131 5.15 1.69 -1.11
CA LEU A 131 5.66 1.01 -2.30
C LEU A 131 7.01 1.56 -2.77
N GLN A 132 7.18 2.88 -2.70
CA GLN A 132 8.43 3.53 -3.08
C GLN A 132 9.58 3.15 -2.15
N ASP A 133 9.33 3.06 -0.86
CA ASP A 133 10.31 2.65 0.15
C ASP A 133 10.69 1.17 -0.07
N TRP A 134 9.71 0.31 -0.31
CA TRP A 134 9.96 -1.08 -0.68
C TRP A 134 10.84 -1.21 -1.95
N PHE A 135 10.60 -0.37 -2.96
CA PHE A 135 11.46 -0.32 -4.17
C PHE A 135 12.89 0.17 -3.90
N ASN A 136 13.11 0.97 -2.85
CA ASN A 136 14.44 1.45 -2.50
C ASN A 136 15.26 0.36 -1.79
N GLU A 137 14.59 -0.57 -1.12
CA GLU A 137 15.21 -1.67 -0.37
C GLU A 137 15.42 -2.96 -1.19
N ASN A 138 14.83 -3.05 -2.40
CA ASN A 138 14.84 -4.24 -3.28
C ASN A 138 15.24 -3.94 -4.74
#